data_AF-A0A524F967-F1
#
_entry.id   AF-A0A524F967-F1
#
_cell.length_a   1.000
_cell.length_b   1.000
_cell.length_c   1.000
_cell.angle_alpha   90.00
_cell.angle_beta   90.00
_cell.angle_gamma   90.00
#
_symmetry.space_group_name_H-M   'P 1'
#
loop_
_entity.id
_entity.type
_entity.pdbx_description
1 polymer ?
#
loop_
_entity_poly.entity_id
_entity_poly.type
_entity_poly.pdbx_seq_one_letter_code
_entity_poly.pdbx_strand_id
1 'polypeptide(L)' 'CYVWEDPKHLPEFENAITLSISQFLNHSYKPNVKYLYDYQKKAIEFSAVKNIDKGEELTVNYNGLVKDKTPVWFDVE' A
#
# COMPACT_ATOMS: atom_id res chain seq x y z
N CYS A 1 2.33 -0.01 -8.53
CA CYS A 1 1.39 -1.11 -8.82
C CYS A 1 1.33 -1.99 -7.60
N TYR A 2 0.18 -2.58 -7.26
CA TYR A 2 0.02 -3.46 -6.10
C TYR A 2 0.15 -4.91 -6.53
N VAL A 3 0.91 -5.72 -5.78
CA VAL A 3 1.00 -7.16 -5.99
C VAL A 3 -0.31 -7.82 -5.55
N TRP A 4 -1.05 -8.42 -6.47
CA TRP A 4 -2.39 -8.96 -6.24
C TRP A 4 -2.39 -10.50 -6.34
N GLU A 5 -1.78 -11.13 -5.35
CA GLU A 5 -1.65 -12.60 -5.27
C GLU A 5 -2.77 -13.18 -4.39
N ASP A 6 -3.99 -13.34 -4.91
CA ASP A 6 -5.05 -14.05 -4.18
C ASP A 6 -4.65 -15.52 -3.98
N PRO A 7 -4.47 -16.03 -2.76
CA PRO A 7 -4.06 -17.43 -2.56
C PRO A 7 -5.10 -18.45 -3.01
N LYS A 8 -6.35 -18.04 -3.25
CA LYS A 8 -7.45 -18.92 -3.66
C LYS A 8 -7.66 -18.97 -5.17
N HIS A 9 -7.13 -17.99 -5.90
CA HIS A 9 -7.40 -17.79 -7.32
C HIS A 9 -6.11 -17.46 -8.05
N LEU A 10 -5.87 -18.08 -9.20
CA LEU A 10 -4.76 -17.69 -10.07
C LEU A 10 -5.27 -16.58 -10.99
N PRO A 11 -5.00 -15.29 -10.70
CA PRO A 11 -5.44 -14.22 -11.57
C PRO A 11 -4.68 -14.27 -12.90
N GLU A 12 -5.30 -13.77 -13.97
CA GLU A 12 -4.62 -13.58 -15.26
C GLU A 12 -3.42 -12.62 -15.15
N PHE A 13 -3.48 -11.69 -14.18
CA PHE A 13 -2.43 -10.73 -13.90
C PHE A 13 -2.11 -10.70 -12.39
N GLU A 14 -0.82 -10.74 -12.06
CA GLU A 14 -0.30 -10.72 -10.66
C GLU A 14 -0.31 -9.32 -10.03
N ASN A 15 -0.86 -8.33 -10.74
CA ASN A 15 -0.73 -6.93 -10.40
C ASN A 15 -2.08 -6.21 -10.52
N ALA A 16 -2.34 -5.28 -9.60
CA ALA A 16 -3.52 -4.44 -9.57
C ALA A 16 -3.17 -2.95 -9.51
N ILE A 17 -3.97 -2.14 -10.19
CA ILE A 17 -3.97 -0.69 -10.04
C ILE A 17 -5.25 -0.24 -9.35
N THR A 18 -5.12 0.63 -8.34
CA THR A 18 -6.27 1.18 -7.62
C THR A 18 -6.88 2.33 -8.40
N LEU A 19 -8.20 2.40 -8.54
CA LEU A 19 -8.90 3.58 -9.07
C LEU A 19 -9.38 4.49 -7.93
N SER A 20 -8.44 4.94 -7.10
CA SER A 20 -8.71 5.76 -5.90
C SER A 20 -7.54 6.70 -5.60
N ILE A 21 -7.73 7.56 -4.58
CA ILE A 21 -6.70 8.51 -4.10
C ILE A 21 -5.39 7.83 -3.66
N SER A 22 -5.42 6.52 -3.41
CA SER A 22 -4.25 5.72 -3.07
C SER A 22 -3.13 5.72 -4.12
N GLN A 23 -3.42 6.15 -5.36
CA GLN A 23 -2.38 6.37 -6.38
C GLN A 23 -1.42 7.51 -6.03
N PHE A 24 -1.82 8.41 -5.13
CA PHE A 24 -1.05 9.60 -4.74
C PHE A 24 -0.38 9.45 -3.37
N LEU A 25 -0.48 8.28 -2.72
CA LEU A 25 0.20 8.04 -1.46
C LEU A 25 1.67 7.75 -1.72
N ASN A 26 2.55 8.57 -1.15
CA ASN A 26 3.98 8.41 -1.30
C ASN A 26 4.52 7.29 -0.41
N HIS A 27 5.74 6.86 -0.74
CA HIS A 27 6.50 5.90 0.03
C HIS A 27 7.05 6.52 1.32
N SER A 28 6.97 5.78 2.43
CA SER A 28 7.80 6.02 3.61
C SER A 28 8.13 4.69 4.28
N TYR A 29 9.37 4.54 4.73
CA TYR A 29 9.75 3.44 5.62
C TYR A 29 9.17 3.61 7.04
N LYS A 30 8.63 4.78 7.39
CA LYS A 30 7.91 5.04 8.65
C LYS A 30 6.48 5.50 8.33
N PRO A 31 5.69 4.66 7.63
CA PRO A 31 4.40 5.09 7.12
C PRO A 31 3.41 5.35 8.25
N ASN A 32 2.40 6.17 7.98
CA ASN A 32 1.27 6.39 8.89
C ASN A 32 -0.01 5.69 8.44
N VAL A 33 -0.02 5.11 7.24
CA VAL A 33 -1.09 4.27 6.69
C VAL A 33 -0.53 2.90 6.31
N LYS A 34 -1.30 1.84 6.59
CA LYS A 34 -1.10 0.49 6.04
C LYS A 34 -2.20 0.18 5.03
N TYR A 35 -1.92 -0.76 4.13
CA TYR A 35 -2.92 -1.31 3.23
C TYR A 35 -3.00 -2.83 3.32
N LEU A 36 -4.19 -3.36 3.05
CA LEU A 36 -4.48 -4.79 3.01
C LEU A 36 -5.36 -5.11 1.79
N TYR A 37 -5.20 -6.31 1.25
CA TYR A 37 -6.01 -6.78 0.14
C TYR A 37 -7.28 -7.46 0.67
N ASP A 38 -8.44 -6.95 0.27
CA ASP A 38 -9.71 -7.65 0.41
C ASP A 38 -10.04 -8.30 -0.93
N TYR A 39 -9.59 -9.54 -1.09
CA TYR A 39 -9.80 -10.31 -2.31
C TYR A 39 -11.27 -10.63 -2.57
N GLN A 40 -12.11 -10.74 -1.54
CA GLN A 40 -13.54 -11.02 -1.69
C GLN A 40 -14.26 -9.81 -2.29
N LYS A 41 -13.97 -8.61 -1.77
CA LYS A 41 -14.56 -7.36 -2.29
C LYS A 41 -13.82 -6.79 -3.50
N LYS A 42 -12.69 -7.39 -3.89
CA LYS A 42 -11.78 -6.87 -4.93
C LYS A 42 -11.36 -5.43 -4.62
N ALA A 43 -10.98 -5.18 -3.37
CA ALA A 43 -10.64 -3.85 -2.88
C ALA A 43 -9.28 -3.86 -2.15
N ILE A 44 -8.65 -2.68 -2.08
CA ILE A 44 -7.51 -2.43 -1.21
C ILE A 44 -8.00 -1.53 -0.08
N GLU A 45 -7.90 -2.01 1.15
CA GLU A 45 -8.34 -1.28 2.34
C GLU A 45 -7.15 -0.56 2.97
N PHE A 46 -7.30 0.75 3.20
CA PHE A 46 -6.27 1.59 3.81
C PHE A 46 -6.70 1.98 5.23
N SER A 47 -5.79 1.86 6.20
CA SER A 47 -6.07 2.22 7.59
C SER A 47 -4.86 2.87 8.26
N ALA A 48 -5.13 3.82 9.16
CA ALA A 48 -4.09 4.47 9.94
C ALA A 48 -3.42 3.48 10.91
N VAL A 49 -2.10 3.55 11.05
CA VAL A 49 -1.34 2.75 12.04
C VAL A 49 -0.99 3.54 13.30
N LYS A 50 -1.23 4.85 13.29
CA LYS A 50 -1.07 5.78 14.40
C LYS A 50 -2.07 6.93 14.23
N ASN A 51 -2.18 7.81 15.22
CA ASN A 51 -2.89 9.08 15.05
C ASN A 51 -2.22 9.91 13.94
N ILE A 52 -3.03 10.60 13.14
CA ILE A 52 -2.60 11.42 12.01
C ILE A 52 -3.14 12.82 12.22
N ASP A 53 -2.24 13.79 12.31
CA ASP A 53 -2.62 15.17 12.54
C ASP A 53 -3.13 15.84 11.25
N LYS A 54 -3.94 16.89 11.40
CA LYS A 54 -4.43 17.66 10.24
C LYS A 54 -3.25 18.26 9.47
N GLY A 55 -3.13 17.87 8.20
CA GLY A 55 -2.06 18.34 7.31
C GLY A 55 -0.81 17.44 7.30
N GLU A 56 -0.76 16.40 8.12
CA GLU A 56 0.26 15.35 7.98
C GLU A 56 0.05 14.60 6.67
N GLU A 57 1.13 14.40 5.90
CA GLU A 57 1.08 13.64 4.64
C GLU A 57 0.75 12.18 4.91
N LEU A 58 -0.19 11.61 4.15
CA LEU A 58 -0.47 10.18 4.19
C LEU A 58 0.57 9.42 3.37
N THR A 59 1.30 8.52 4.03
CA THR A 59 2.34 7.70 3.40
C THR A 59 2.13 6.22 3.71
N VAL A 60 2.51 5.38 2.75
CA VAL A 60 2.48 3.92 2.85
C VAL A 60 3.89 3.37 2.63
N ASN A 61 4.13 2.14 3.05
CA ASN A 61 5.36 1.44 2.68
C ASN A 61 5.11 0.65 1.39
N TYR A 62 5.85 0.97 0.32
CA TYR A 62 5.70 0.30 -0.99
C TYR A 62 6.14 -1.17 -0.99
N ASN A 63 6.87 -1.61 0.03
CA ASN A 63 7.16 -3.03 0.27
C ASN A 63 5.94 -3.80 0.83
N GLY A 64 4.81 -3.12 1.07
CA GLY A 64 3.58 -3.67 1.61
C GLY A 64 3.57 -3.86 3.12
N LEU A 65 4.62 -4.45 3.69
CA LEU A 65 4.74 -4.60 5.12
C LEU A 65 5.25 -3.30 5.77
N VAL A 66 4.51 -2.81 6.76
CA VAL A 66 4.81 -1.55 7.49
C VAL A 66 6.26 -1.50 8.01
N LYS A 67 6.81 -2.63 8.45
CA LYS A 67 8.15 -2.73 9.06
C LYS A 67 9.27 -3.05 8.06
N ASP A 68 8.95 -3.34 6.80
CA ASP A 68 9.95 -3.73 5.80
C ASP A 68 10.83 -2.53 5.40
N LYS A 69 12.15 -2.75 5.38
CA LYS A 69 13.17 -1.74 5.09
C LYS A 69 13.96 -2.06 3.82
N THR A 70 13.49 -3.01 3.02
CA THR A 70 14.11 -3.36 1.75
C THR A 70 14.14 -2.11 0.86
N PRO A 71 15.30 -1.78 0.24
CA PRO A 71 15.41 -0.64 -0.65
C PRO A 71 14.41 -0.71 -1.81
N VAL A 72 13.73 0.40 -2.09
CA VAL A 72 12.94 0.59 -3.30
C VAL A 72 13.83 1.06 -4.47
N TRP A 73 13.31 1.05 -5.70
CA TRP A 73 14.07 1.32 -6.93
C TRP A 73 14.45 2.80 -7.15
N PHE A 74 14.16 3.67 -6.18
CA PHE A 74 14.39 5.11 -6.25
C PHE A 74 14.94 5.61 -4.90
N ASP A 75 15.57 6.79 -4.94
CA ASP A 75 16.06 7.45 -3.73
C ASP A 75 14.88 8.01 -2.93
N VAL A 76 14.82 7.65 -1.65
CA VAL A 76 13.78 8.13 -0.73
C VAL A 76 14.26 9.42 -0.09
N GLU A 77 13.42 10.46 -0.15
CA GLU A 77 13.66 11.77 0.49
C GLU A 77 13.60 11.73 2.03
#